data_AF-A0A3C0QW93-F1
#
_entry.id   AF-A0A3C0QW93-F1
#
_cell.length_a   1.000
_cell.length_b   1.000
_cell.length_c   1.000
_cell.angle_alpha   90.00
_cell.angle_beta   90.00
_cell.angle_gamma   90.00
#
_symmetry.space_group_name_H-M   'P 1'
#
loop_
_entity.id
_entity.type
_entity.pdbx_description
1 polymer ?
#
loop_
_entity_poly.entity_id
_entity_poly.type
_entity_poly.pdbx_seq_one_letter_code
_entity_poly.pdbx_strand_id
1 'polypeptide(L)'
;MKKNIALIAGGDSGEYVISMGSARTIQNNIDSELYNVYTILISKNKWVFVDGADIEHNVDKNDFSINPNGEKILFHCAFITIHGTPGEDGKLQGYFDLMGLPYTTSG
;
A
#
# COMPACT_ATOMS: atom_id res chain seq x y z
N MET A 1 16.74 -4.50 12.13
CA MET A 1 15.28 -4.27 12.24
C MET A 1 14.68 -4.43 10.87
N LYS A 2 13.51 -5.09 10.77
CA LYS A 2 12.77 -5.22 9.50
C LYS A 2 12.24 -3.86 9.07
N LYS A 3 12.17 -3.60 7.76
CA LYS A 3 11.56 -2.37 7.22
C LYS A 3 10.07 -2.61 6.98
N ASN A 4 9.24 -1.66 7.39
CA ASN A 4 7.81 -1.67 7.10
C ASN A 4 7.55 -1.20 5.67
N ILE A 5 6.87 -2.03 4.88
CA ILE A 5 6.51 -1.78 3.49
C ILE A 5 4.98 -1.75 3.38
N ALA A 6 4.45 -0.66 2.83
CA ALA A 6 3.05 -0.60 2.43
C ALA A 6 2.90 -1.21 1.03
N LEU A 7 2.26 -2.36 0.92
CA LEU A 7 1.97 -3.00 -0.35
C LEU A 7 0.63 -2.48 -0.88
N ILE A 8 0.66 -1.58 -1.85
CA ILE A 8 -0.52 -0.85 -2.33
C ILE A 8 -1.21 -1.65 -3.43
N ALA A 9 -2.47 -2.01 -3.19
CA ALA A 9 -3.30 -2.78 -4.11
C ALA A 9 -4.69 -2.16 -4.30
N GLY A 10 -5.42 -2.62 -5.31
CA GLY A 10 -6.78 -2.18 -5.63
C GLY A 10 -6.82 -1.33 -6.89
N GLY A 11 -7.23 -0.07 -6.76
CA GLY A 11 -7.45 0.86 -7.85
C GLY A 11 -8.92 0.98 -8.26
N ASP A 12 -9.18 1.94 -9.15
CA ASP A 12 -10.51 2.29 -9.64
C ASP A 12 -10.71 1.88 -11.12
N SER A 13 -9.74 1.17 -11.70
CA SER A 13 -9.78 0.69 -13.08
C SER A 13 -10.41 -0.70 -13.21
N GLY A 14 -10.64 -1.15 -14.45
CA GLY A 14 -11.00 -2.54 -14.74
C GLY A 14 -9.90 -3.56 -14.39
N GLU A 15 -8.73 -3.11 -13.94
CA GLU A 15 -7.54 -3.92 -13.65
C GLU A 15 -7.40 -4.27 -12.17
N TYR A 16 -8.42 -3.98 -11.35
CA TYR A 16 -8.46 -4.30 -9.92
C TYR A 16 -8.01 -5.74 -9.60
N VAL A 17 -8.52 -6.72 -10.36
CA VAL A 17 -8.18 -8.14 -10.16
C VAL A 17 -6.70 -8.42 -10.44
N ILE A 18 -6.12 -7.73 -11.43
CA ILE A 18 -4.70 -7.83 -11.78
C ILE A 18 -3.84 -7.21 -10.65
N SER A 19 -4.28 -6.08 -10.11
CA SER A 19 -3.62 -5.45 -8.95
C SER A 19 -3.58 -6.38 -7.74
N MET A 20 -4.72 -6.97 -7.39
CA MET A 20 -4.81 -7.91 -6.26
C MET A 20 -3.95 -9.17 -6.47
N GLY A 21 -3.91 -9.71 -7.69
CA GLY A 21 -3.03 -10.85 -8.03
C GLY A 21 -1.55 -10.52 -7.92
N SER A 22 -1.16 -9.30 -8.33
CA SER A 22 0.20 -8.78 -8.21
C SER A 22 0.62 -8.66 -6.75
N ALA A 23 -0.24 -8.05 -5.91
CA ALA A 23 -0.01 -7.92 -4.47
C ALA A 23 0.18 -9.29 -3.80
N ARG A 24 -0.70 -10.26 -4.10
CA ARG A 24 -0.58 -11.62 -3.56
C ARG A 24 0.75 -12.28 -3.94
N THR A 25 1.20 -12.09 -5.17
CA THR A 25 2.48 -12.62 -5.64
C THR A 25 3.65 -12.02 -4.85
N ILE A 26 3.66 -10.70 -4.66
CA ILE A 26 4.70 -10.01 -3.89
C ILE A 26 4.68 -10.47 -2.43
N GLN A 27 3.51 -10.53 -1.80
CA GLN A 27 3.37 -10.97 -0.41
C GLN A 27 3.93 -12.38 -0.18
N ASN A 28 3.77 -13.29 -1.15
CA ASN A 28 4.26 -14.66 -1.05
C ASN A 28 5.78 -14.82 -1.29
N ASN A 29 6.44 -13.84 -1.92
CA ASN A 29 7.83 -13.97 -2.36
C ASN A 29 8.79 -12.97 -1.70
N ILE A 30 8.27 -11.91 -1.09
CA ILE A 30 9.08 -10.92 -0.40
C ILE A 30 9.75 -11.53 0.83
N ASP A 31 11.03 -11.21 1.02
CA ASP A 31 11.83 -11.74 2.13
C ASP A 31 11.29 -11.21 3.47
N SER A 32 10.59 -12.10 4.19
CA SER A 32 9.99 -11.79 5.47
C SER A 32 11.02 -11.59 6.57
N GLU A 33 12.29 -11.98 6.40
CA GLU A 33 13.37 -11.69 7.34
C GLU A 33 13.84 -10.23 7.24
N LEU A 34 13.60 -9.58 6.11
CA LEU A 34 13.99 -8.19 5.86
C LEU A 34 12.82 -7.20 6.00
N TYR A 35 11.60 -7.63 5.69
CA TYR A 35 10.45 -6.74 5.54
C TYR A 35 9.22 -7.17 6.34
N ASN A 36 8.56 -6.19 6.96
CA ASN A 36 7.19 -6.32 7.42
C ASN A 36 6.29 -5.74 6.33
N VAL A 37 5.30 -6.50 5.85
CA VAL A 37 4.49 -6.11 4.69
C VAL A 37 3.04 -5.94 5.09
N TYR A 38 2.48 -4.80 4.74
CA TYR A 38 1.12 -4.40 5.09
C TYR A 38 0.37 -4.10 3.80
N THR A 39 -0.62 -4.93 3.46
CA THR A 39 -1.42 -4.71 2.25
C THR A 39 -2.41 -3.58 2.49
N ILE A 40 -2.24 -2.48 1.75
CA ILE A 40 -3.09 -1.31 1.80
C ILE A 40 -3.98 -1.30 0.55
N LEU A 41 -5.29 -1.42 0.76
CA LEU A 41 -6.29 -1.30 -0.29
C LEU A 41 -6.62 0.16 -0.52
N ILE A 42 -6.38 0.63 -1.75
CA ILE A 42 -6.68 1.99 -2.18
C ILE A 42 -7.69 1.97 -3.32
N SER A 43 -8.74 2.76 -3.17
CA SER A 43 -9.66 3.18 -4.22
C SER A 43 -10.09 4.62 -3.94
N LYS A 44 -10.89 5.22 -4.83
CA LYS A 44 -11.38 6.60 -4.69
C LYS A 44 -11.95 6.92 -3.32
N ASN A 45 -12.69 5.97 -2.73
CA ASN A 45 -13.43 6.19 -1.48
C ASN A 45 -12.89 5.36 -0.30
N LYS A 46 -11.84 4.56 -0.50
CA LYS A 46 -11.40 3.59 0.52
C LYS A 46 -9.90 3.46 0.56
N TRP A 47 -9.32 3.71 1.74
CA TRP A 47 -7.89 3.62 2.01
C TRP A 47 -7.73 2.88 3.33
N VAL A 48 -7.56 1.56 3.26
CA VAL A 48 -7.58 0.70 4.45
C VAL A 48 -6.45 -0.32 4.41
N PHE A 49 -5.89 -0.60 5.58
CA PHE A 49 -5.17 -1.84 5.83
C PHE A 49 -6.17 -2.91 6.24
N VAL A 50 -6.06 -4.09 5.67
CA VAL A 50 -6.84 -5.27 6.09
C VAL A 50 -5.90 -6.19 6.86
N ASP A 51 -6.19 -6.43 8.13
CA ASP A 51 -5.37 -7.31 8.96
C ASP A 51 -5.67 -8.79 8.74
N GLY A 52 -4.96 -9.66 9.46
CA GLY A 52 -5.14 -11.11 9.35
C GLY A 52 -6.49 -11.65 9.85
N ALA A 53 -7.32 -10.79 10.46
CA ALA A 53 -8.67 -11.11 10.92
C ALA A 53 -9.75 -10.50 10.01
N ASP A 54 -9.38 -10.03 8.82
CA ASP A 54 -10.25 -9.30 7.88
C ASP A 54 -10.85 -8.01 8.47
N ILE A 55 -10.20 -7.42 9.47
CA ILE A 55 -10.60 -6.14 10.05
C ILE A 55 -9.95 -5.01 9.26
N GLU A 56 -10.77 -4.03 8.89
CA GLU A 56 -10.32 -2.85 8.16
C GLU A 56 -9.89 -1.73 9.12
N HIS A 57 -8.68 -1.24 8.89
CA HIS A 57 -8.07 -0.15 9.63
C HIS A 57 -7.82 1.00 8.67
N ASN A 58 -8.38 2.17 8.96
CA ASN A 58 -8.21 3.34 8.09
C ASN A 58 -6.75 3.78 8.04
N VAL A 59 -6.30 4.16 6.84
CA VAL A 59 -5.02 4.86 6.65
C VAL A 59 -5.20 6.33 7.02
N ASP A 60 -4.32 6.84 7.88
CA ASP A 60 -4.18 8.28 8.10
C ASP A 60 -3.51 8.89 6.87
N LYS A 61 -4.25 9.74 6.14
CA LYS A 61 -3.77 10.35 4.89
C LYS A 61 -2.83 11.52 5.13
N ASN A 62 -2.69 12.01 6.37
CA ASN A 62 -1.80 13.14 6.66
C ASN A 62 -0.33 12.72 6.65
N ASP A 63 -0.04 11.47 6.99
CA ASP A 63 1.34 10.93 7.06
C ASP A 63 1.47 9.49 6.55
N PHE A 64 0.43 8.99 5.90
CA PHE A 64 0.34 7.64 5.35
C PHE A 64 0.72 6.56 6.36
N SER A 65 0.02 6.55 7.48
CA SER A 65 0.22 5.59 8.56
C SER A 65 -1.04 4.75 8.84
N ILE A 66 -0.87 3.65 9.56
CA ILE A 66 -1.98 2.83 10.06
C ILE A 66 -1.85 2.65 11.56
N ASN A 67 -2.97 2.35 12.22
CA ASN A 67 -3.00 2.15 13.67
C ASN A 67 -3.93 0.98 14.06
N PRO A 68 -3.60 -0.27 13.69
CA PRO A 68 -4.52 -1.39 13.84
C PRO A 68 -4.77 -1.82 15.29
N ASN A 69 -3.87 -1.51 16.21
CA ASN A 69 -3.93 -1.97 17.60
C ASN A 69 -3.50 -0.90 18.61
N GLY A 70 -3.73 0.38 18.31
CA GLY A 70 -3.25 1.50 19.13
C GLY A 70 -1.75 1.82 18.95
N GLU A 71 -1.02 1.00 18.19
CA GLU A 71 0.34 1.27 17.74
C GLU A 71 0.37 1.86 16.33
N LYS A 72 0.97 3.06 16.21
CA LYS A 72 1.15 3.75 14.94
C LYS A 72 2.29 3.12 14.13
N ILE A 73 1.97 2.67 12.92
CA ILE A 73 2.93 2.08 12.00
C ILE A 73 3.20 3.07 10.86
N LEU A 74 4.45 3.48 10.74
CA LEU A 74 4.96 4.24 9.61
C LEU A 74 5.63 3.31 8.61
N PHE A 75 5.57 3.69 7.33
CA PHE A 75 6.17 2.94 6.24
C PHE A 75 7.49 3.55 5.81
N HIS A 76 8.44 2.69 5.44
CA HIS A 76 9.72 3.08 4.86
C HIS A 76 9.65 3.19 3.34
N CYS A 77 8.69 2.51 2.72
CA CYS A 77 8.44 2.54 1.28
C CYS A 77 7.00 2.07 0.99
N ALA A 78 6.39 2.63 -0.05
CA ALA A 78 5.16 2.14 -0.66
C ALA A 78 5.48 1.31 -1.91
N PHE A 79 5.20 0.01 -1.87
CA PHE A 79 5.29 -0.86 -3.04
C PHE A 79 3.97 -0.82 -3.81
N ILE A 80 3.92 -0.11 -4.93
CA ILE A 80 2.68 0.08 -5.71
C ILE A 80 2.49 -1.09 -6.68
N THR A 81 1.33 -1.76 -6.59
CA THR A 81 0.91 -2.81 -7.53
C THR A 81 -0.45 -2.50 -8.17
N ILE A 82 -0.92 -1.26 -8.12
CA ILE A 82 -2.12 -0.82 -8.84
C ILE A 82 -1.76 -0.57 -10.30
N HIS A 83 -2.51 -1.20 -11.21
CA HIS A 83 -2.43 -0.96 -12.66
C HIS A 83 -3.52 0.04 -13.05
N GLY A 84 -3.17 1.03 -13.88
CA GLY A 84 -4.03 2.15 -14.23
C GLY A 84 -4.24 3.14 -13.07
N THR A 85 -5.44 3.72 -12.95
CA THR A 85 -5.73 4.74 -11.91
C THR A 85 -5.96 4.11 -10.52
N PRO A 86 -5.35 4.64 -9.43
CA PRO A 86 -4.42 5.79 -9.37
C PRO A 86 -2.92 5.39 -9.32
N GLY A 87 -2.57 4.16 -9.69
CA GLY A 87 -1.23 3.60 -9.53
C GLY A 87 -0.21 3.98 -10.60
N GLU A 88 -0.64 4.25 -11.82
CA GLU A 88 0.23 4.47 -12.99
C GLU A 88 -0.05 5.80 -13.71
N ASP A 89 -0.82 6.69 -13.09
CA ASP A 89 -1.24 7.98 -13.68
C ASP A 89 -0.75 9.19 -12.88
N GLY A 90 0.29 9.00 -12.06
CA GLY A 90 0.98 10.04 -11.29
C GLY A 90 0.26 10.49 -10.01
N LYS A 91 -0.97 10.04 -9.75
CA LYS A 91 -1.76 10.51 -8.59
C LYS A 91 -1.17 10.04 -7.27
N LEU A 92 -0.89 8.74 -7.13
CA LEU A 92 -0.26 8.21 -5.93
C LEU A 92 1.20 8.67 -5.79
N GLN A 93 1.92 8.76 -6.90
CA GLN A 93 3.30 9.24 -6.97
C GLN A 93 3.38 10.67 -6.41
N GLY A 94 2.56 11.59 -6.91
CA GLY A 94 2.53 12.96 -6.42
C GLY A 94 2.14 13.06 -4.94
N TYR A 95 1.23 12.21 -4.48
CA TYR A 95 0.89 12.13 -3.05
C TYR A 95 2.09 11.68 -2.20
N PHE A 96 2.82 10.65 -2.62
CA PHE A 96 4.01 10.16 -1.91
C PHE A 96 5.20 11.10 -2.00
N ASP A 97 5.41 11.78 -3.13
CA ASP A 97 6.44 12.82 -3.29
C ASP A 97 6.24 13.95 -2.29
N LEU A 98 5.00 14.44 -2.11
CA LEU A 98 4.68 15.50 -1.16
C LEU A 98 4.93 15.10 0.31
N MET A 99 4.81 13.81 0.61
CA MET A 99 5.08 13.28 1.95
C MET A 99 6.55 12.87 2.15
N GLY A 100 7.35 12.83 1.09
CA GLY A 100 8.71 12.30 1.13
C GLY A 100 8.77 10.80 1.41
N LEU A 101 7.70 10.05 1.09
CA LEU A 101 7.66 8.59 1.24
C LEU A 101 8.22 7.93 -0.03
N PRO A 102 9.30 7.14 0.04
CA PRO A 102 9.78 6.38 -1.12
C PRO A 102 8.70 5.42 -1.64
N TYR A 103 8.65 5.21 -2.96
CA TYR A 103 7.74 4.24 -3.56
C TYR A 103 8.37 3.51 -4.75
N THR A 104 7.76 2.38 -5.14
CA THR A 104 8.11 1.64 -6.35
C THR A 104 7.19 2.02 -7.50
N THR A 105 7.73 2.01 -8.72
CA THR A 105 7.11 2.46 -10.00
C THR A 105 7.45 3.90 -10.39
N SER A 106 7.38 4.19 -11.68
CA SER A 106 7.45 5.54 -12.24
C SER A 106 6.04 6.11 -12.41
N GLY A 107 5.91 7.43 -12.36
CA GLY A 107 4.71 8.19 -12.71
C GLY A 107 4.98 9.15 -13.85
#